data_AF-A0A0E3M9P7-F1
#
_entry.id   AF-A0A0E3M9P7-F1
#
_cell.length_a   1.000
_cell.length_b   1.000
_cell.length_c   1.000
_cell.angle_alpha   90.00
_cell.angle_beta   90.00
_cell.angle_gamma   90.00
#
_symmetry.space_group_name_H-M   'P 1'
#
loop_
_entity.id
_entity.type
_entity.pdbx_description
1 polymer ?
#
loop_
_entity_poly.entity_id
_entity_poly.type
_entity_poly.pdbx_seq_one_letter_code
_entity_poly.pdbx_strand_id
1 'polypeptide(L)' 'MSVKKIVNPQRSDIQEKLNKKNIKKSKNKIKEEQLSFHDILDLMKHDSYYRHRGAIRQR' A
#
# COMPACT_ATOMS: atom_id res chain seq x y z
N MET A 1 18.66 20.49 34.54
CA MET A 1 17.62 19.44 34.42
C MET A 1 17.31 19.25 32.94
N SER A 2 17.40 18.04 32.38
CA SER A 2 17.18 17.84 30.93
C SER A 2 15.68 17.74 30.64
N VAL A 3 15.17 18.54 29.70
CA VAL A 3 13.76 18.54 29.26
C VAL A 3 13.28 17.15 28.87
N LYS A 4 14.16 16.33 28.29
CA LYS A 4 13.87 14.94 27.90
C LYS A 4 13.48 14.05 29.08
N LYS A 5 14.07 14.28 30.27
CA LYS A 5 13.77 13.53 31.50
C LYS A 5 12.43 13.92 32.14
N ILE A 6 11.88 15.09 31.79
CA ILE A 6 10.59 15.60 32.27
C ILE A 6 9.46 15.17 31.31
N VAL A 7 9.72 15.25 30.01
CA VAL A 7 8.73 14.91 28.96
C VAL A 7 8.48 13.41 28.89
N ASN A 8 9.51 12.57 29.07
CA ASN A 8 9.35 11.12 29.00
C ASN A 8 8.35 10.53 30.04
N PRO A 9 8.41 10.88 31.34
CA PRO A 9 7.42 10.40 32.32
C PRO A 9 6.05 11.09 32.19
N GLN A 10 5.98 12.26 31.55
CA GLN A 10 4.71 12.94 31.24
C GLN A 10 4.00 12.36 30.01
N ARG A 11 4.70 11.56 29.19
CA ARG A 11 4.08 10.88 28.05
C ARG A 11 3.17 9.77 28.57
N SER A 12 1.90 9.83 28.19
CA SER A 12 0.93 8.80 28.55
C SER A 12 1.30 7.44 27.94
N ASP A 13 1.11 6.36 28.69
CA ASP A 13 1.26 4.97 28.21
C ASP A 13 0.41 4.69 26.95
N ILE A 14 -0.67 5.47 26.77
CA ILE A 14 -1.56 5.43 25.60
C ILE A 14 -0.80 5.84 24.34
N GLN A 15 0.06 6.87 24.41
CA GLN A 15 0.84 7.35 23.27
C GLN A 15 1.89 6.33 22.83
N GLU A 16 2.54 5.64 23.77
CA GLU A 16 3.43 4.52 23.46
C GLU A 16 2.69 3.34 22.82
N LYS A 17 1.51 3.00 23.34
CA LYS A 17 0.66 1.93 22.79
C LYS A 17 0.17 2.28 21.38
N LEU A 18 -0.18 3.53 21.11
CA LEU A 18 -0.58 4.01 19.78
C LEU A 18 0.57 3.93 18.78
N ASN A 19 1.78 4.36 19.16
CA ASN A 19 2.96 4.24 18.29
C ASN A 19 3.26 2.77 17.93
N LYS A 20 3.19 1.86 18.91
CA LYS A 20 3.39 0.41 18.67
C LYS A 20 2.31 -0.18 17.74
N LYS A 21 1.05 0.25 17.86
CA LYS A 21 -0.05 -0.16 16.97
C LYS A 21 0.13 0.35 15.54
N ASN A 22 0.56 1.60 15.36
CA ASN A 22 0.78 2.20 14.04
C ASN A 22 1.93 1.53 13.28
N ILE A 23 3.02 1.16 13.98
CA ILE A 23 4.12 0.40 13.38
C ILE A 23 3.64 -0.96 12.85
N LYS A 24 2.80 -1.68 13.61
CA LYS A 24 2.20 -2.96 13.18
C LYS A 24 1.26 -2.79 11.98
N LYS A 25 0.48 -1.70 11.91
CA LYS A 25 -0.36 -1.40 10.74
C LYS A 25 0.46 -1.07 9.49
N SER A 26 1.64 -0.45 9.62
CA SER A 26 2.52 -0.20 8.47
C SER A 26 3.12 -1.49 7.87
N LYS A 27 3.36 -2.53 8.69
CA LYS A 27 3.83 -3.83 8.20
C LYS A 27 2.78 -4.59 7.38
N ASN A 28 1.51 -4.24 7.57
CA ASN A 28 0.38 -4.76 6.79
C ASN A 28 -0.04 -3.79 5.66
N LYS A 29 0.71 -2.72 5.38
CA LYS A 29 0.62 -2.12 4.05
C LYS A 29 1.08 -3.20 3.10
N ILE A 30 0.10 -3.79 2.42
CA ILE A 30 0.22 -4.47 1.13
C ILE A 30 1.45 -3.89 0.47
N LYS A 31 2.49 -4.72 0.26
CA LYS A 31 3.64 -4.31 -0.54
C LYS A 31 3.05 -3.64 -1.76
N GLU A 32 3.26 -2.33 -1.90
CA GLU A 32 2.93 -1.65 -3.14
C GLU A 32 3.84 -2.34 -4.16
N GLU A 33 3.30 -3.36 -4.83
CA GLU A 33 3.97 -3.95 -5.97
C GLU A 33 4.17 -2.79 -6.92
N GLN A 34 5.43 -2.42 -7.14
CA GLN A 34 5.77 -1.40 -8.11
C GLN A 34 5.57 -2.03 -9.49
N LEU A 35 4.29 -2.20 -9.86
CA LEU A 35 3.92 -2.58 -11.19
C LEU A 35 4.38 -1.45 -12.10
N SER A 36 5.25 -1.80 -13.04
CA SER A 36 5.62 -0.90 -14.11
C SER A 36 4.41 -0.65 -15.00
N PHE A 37 4.49 0.40 -15.81
CA PHE A 37 3.45 0.68 -16.82
C PHE A 37 3.22 -0.52 -17.76
N HIS A 38 4.26 -1.29 -18.05
CA HIS A 38 4.15 -2.48 -18.90
C HIS A 38 3.36 -3.60 -18.21
N ASP A 39 3.58 -3.82 -16.91
CA ASP A 39 2.85 -4.83 -16.14
C ASP A 39 1.35 -4.52 -16.09
N ILE A 40 0.99 -3.24 -15.99
CA ILE A 40 -0.41 -2.79 -16.05
C ILE A 40 -1.02 -3.07 -17.43
N LEU A 41 -0.28 -2.78 -18.51
CA LEU A 41 -0.75 -3.03 -19.87
C LEU A 41 -1.00 -4.51 -20.13
N ASP A 42 -0.10 -5.38 -19.66
CA ASP A 42 -0.25 -6.82 -19.81
C ASP A 42 -1.43 -7.35 -18.98
N LEU A 43 -1.66 -6.83 -17.78
CA LEU A 43 -2.80 -7.22 -16.94
C LEU A 43 -4.14 -6.79 -17.57
N MET A 44 -4.19 -5.62 -18.21
CA MET A 44 -5.39 -5.11 -18.89
C MET A 44 -5.62 -5.74 -20.27
N LYS A 45 -4.70 -6.59 -20.74
CA LYS A 45 -4.84 -7.28 -22.01
C LYS A 45 -5.85 -8.42 -21.88
N HIS A 46 -6.92 -8.35 -22.66
CA HIS A 46 -7.92 -9.40 -22.74
C HIS A 46 -7.64 -10.31 -23.94
N ASP A 47 -7.06 -11.48 -23.71
CA ASP A 47 -6.80 -12.47 -24.77
C ASP A 47 -8.08 -13.13 -25.32
N SER A 48 -9.19 -12.99 -24.58
CA SER A 48 -10.49 -13.54 -24.97
C SER A 48 -11.14 -12.82 -26.13
N TYR A 49 -10.73 -11.59 -26.47
CA TYR A 49 -11.36 -10.80 -27.51
C TYR A 49 -10.33 -10.27 -28.52
N TYR A 50 -10.71 -10.21 -29.80
CA TYR A 50 -9.90 -9.66 -30.88
C TYR A 50 -10.72 -8.70 -31.74
N ARG A 51 -10.05 -7.82 -32.49
CA ARG A 51 -10.70 -6.95 -33.47
C ARG A 51 -10.77 -7.65 -34.83
N HIS A 52 -11.97 -7.75 -35.38
CA HIS A 52 -12.20 -8.21 -36.75
C HIS A 52 -13.04 -7.18 -37.51
N ARG A 53 -12.46 -6.61 -38.57
CA ARG A 53 -13.15 -5.62 -39.43
C ARG A 53 -13.80 -4.48 -38.61
N GLY A 54 -13.09 -3.96 -37.61
CA GLY A 54 -13.57 -2.88 -36.74
C GLY A 54 -14.47 -3.32 -35.57
N ALA A 55 -15.06 -4.52 -35.62
CA ALA A 55 -15.86 -5.08 -34.53
C ALA A 55 -15.00 -5.86 -33.52
N ILE A 56 -15.40 -5.85 -32.25
CA ILE A 56 -14.82 -6.70 -31.21
C ILE A 56 -15.51 -8.08 -31.30
N ARG A 57 -14.72 -9.15 -31.38
CA ARG A 57 -15.20 -10.53 -31.38
C ARG A 57 -14.52 -11.30 -30.27
N GLN A 58 -15.24 -12.23 -29.67
CA GLN A 58 -14.62 -13.21 -28.79
C GLN A 58 -13.86 -14.23 -29.64
N ARG A 59 -12.72 -14.69 -29.16
CA ARG A 59 -11.94 -15.75 -29.79
C ARG A 59 -12.70 -17.08 -29.77
#